data_AF-A0A520XCP0-F1
#
_entry.id   AF-A0A520XCP0-F1
#
_cell.length_a   1.000
_cell.length_b   1.000
_cell.length_c   1.000
_cell.angle_alpha   90.00
_cell.angle_beta   90.00
_cell.angle_gamma   90.00
#
_symmetry.space_group_name_H-M   'P 1'
#
loop_
_entity.id
_entity.type
_entity.pdbx_description
1 polymer ?
#
loop_
_entity_poly.entity_id
_entity_poly.type
_entity_poly.pdbx_seq_one_letter_code
_entity_poly.pdbx_strand_id
1 'polypeptide(L)'
;MPMIVACVFMMNLLFAVQSENATAPGRLTLRAYVHCLIDAFSGNDAVILAATMDKETARTIADSLTWARVWSALPITVLAWYELTWWVFGFYIAAALTDLLDGMFARRAAPPRTDTDLDGNADVVFAIMTLVWLWMLVPGFLEKYWLPYLPILVIIQVYLSIAPFRFPGIKVPHFQFGRVMMVAFCCMLPLLLLFGDLPWFVHGIFILGTLSKLQLAHFVFNYDATAPAEHDSA
;
A
#
# COMPACT_ATOMS: atom_id res chain seq x y z
N MET A 1 -27.74 0.04 -4.65
CA MET A 1 -26.47 0.06 -3.90
C MET A 1 -25.42 -0.96 -4.39
N PRO A 2 -25.70 -2.24 -4.72
CA PRO A 2 -24.63 -3.15 -5.21
C PRO A 2 -24.14 -2.82 -6.64
N MET A 3 -24.98 -2.22 -7.48
CA MET A 3 -24.68 -1.97 -8.89
C MET A 3 -23.60 -0.89 -9.13
N ILE A 4 -23.47 0.08 -8.22
CA ILE A 4 -22.52 1.20 -8.41
C ILE A 4 -21.13 0.84 -7.87
N VAL A 5 -21.05 0.10 -6.77
CA VAL A 5 -19.78 -0.49 -6.28
C VAL A 5 -19.24 -1.48 -7.32
N ALA A 6 -20.12 -2.29 -7.93
CA ALA A 6 -19.75 -3.13 -9.06
C ALA A 6 -19.30 -2.29 -10.27
N CYS A 7 -20.00 -1.21 -10.64
CA CYS A 7 -19.59 -0.34 -11.75
C CYS A 7 -18.22 0.30 -11.52
N VAL A 8 -17.89 0.73 -10.30
CA VAL A 8 -16.61 1.42 -10.06
C VAL A 8 -15.46 0.44 -9.84
N PHE A 9 -15.72 -0.72 -9.23
CA PHE A 9 -14.79 -1.85 -9.29
C PHE A 9 -14.52 -2.26 -10.74
N MET A 10 -15.57 -2.28 -11.57
CA MET A 10 -15.49 -2.55 -13.01
C MET A 10 -14.78 -1.42 -13.79
N MET A 11 -14.90 -0.15 -13.38
CA MET A 11 -14.15 0.96 -13.98
C MET A 11 -12.66 0.90 -13.62
N ASN A 12 -12.31 0.58 -12.36
CA ASN A 12 -10.91 0.36 -11.98
C ASN A 12 -10.34 -0.89 -12.69
N LEU A 13 -11.14 -1.94 -12.87
CA LEU A 13 -10.78 -3.09 -13.71
C LEU A 13 -10.59 -2.70 -15.17
N LEU A 14 -11.50 -1.90 -15.73
CA LEU A 14 -11.47 -1.44 -17.13
C LEU A 14 -10.25 -0.56 -17.38
N PHE A 15 -9.86 0.28 -16.41
CA PHE A 15 -8.65 1.09 -16.49
C PHE A 15 -7.38 0.24 -16.36
N ALA A 16 -7.35 -0.74 -15.45
CA ALA A 16 -6.24 -1.71 -15.37
C ALA A 16 -6.08 -2.50 -16.69
N VAL A 17 -7.19 -2.91 -17.29
CA VAL A 17 -7.21 -3.60 -18.60
C VAL A 17 -6.84 -2.67 -19.77
N GLN A 18 -7.19 -1.38 -19.72
CA GLN A 18 -6.75 -0.42 -20.73
C GLN A 18 -5.25 -0.11 -20.64
N SER A 19 -4.68 -0.10 -19.44
CA SER A 19 -3.23 0.03 -19.22
C SER A 19 -2.45 -1.13 -19.85
N GLU A 20 -2.98 -2.36 -19.83
CA GLU A 20 -2.35 -3.55 -20.43
C GLU A 20 -2.40 -3.58 -21.98
N ASN A 21 -3.39 -2.90 -22.59
CA ASN A 21 -3.54 -2.88 -24.06
C ASN A 21 -2.43 -2.11 -24.78
N ALA A 22 -1.53 -1.43 -24.07
CA ALA A 22 -0.49 -0.61 -24.68
C ALA A 22 0.74 -1.43 -25.14
N THR A 23 1.07 -2.60 -24.57
CA THR A 23 2.45 -3.13 -24.75
C THR A 23 2.72 -4.65 -24.79
N ALA A 24 1.77 -5.60 -24.72
CA ALA A 24 2.16 -7.03 -24.76
C ALA A 24 1.21 -8.02 -25.47
N PRO A 25 1.73 -8.96 -26.29
CA PRO A 25 0.97 -10.06 -26.88
C PRO A 25 0.87 -11.23 -25.89
N GLY A 26 -0.19 -11.24 -25.07
CA GLY A 26 -0.49 -12.32 -24.13
C GLY A 26 -1.80 -12.04 -23.40
N ARG A 27 -2.93 -12.22 -24.09
CA ARG A 27 -4.25 -11.79 -23.61
C ARG A 27 -4.77 -12.68 -22.47
N LEU A 28 -4.74 -12.21 -21.23
CA LEU A 28 -5.82 -12.54 -20.31
C LEU A 28 -7.07 -11.78 -20.76
N THR A 29 -8.15 -12.50 -21.05
CA THR A 29 -9.43 -11.84 -21.32
C THR A 29 -9.95 -11.23 -20.02
N LEU A 30 -10.55 -10.03 -20.08
CA LEU A 30 -11.26 -9.40 -18.95
C LEU A 30 -12.17 -10.40 -18.21
N ARG A 31 -12.75 -11.34 -18.96
CA ARG A 31 -13.55 -12.46 -18.44
C ARG A 31 -12.77 -13.40 -17.52
N ALA A 32 -11.54 -13.76 -17.87
CA ALA A 32 -10.66 -14.59 -17.03
C ALA A 32 -10.25 -13.85 -15.73
N TYR A 33 -10.00 -12.54 -15.82
CA TYR A 33 -9.67 -11.72 -14.65
C TYR A 33 -10.86 -11.59 -13.68
N VAL A 34 -12.05 -11.31 -14.21
CA VAL A 34 -13.29 -11.22 -13.43
C VAL A 34 -13.66 -12.57 -12.79
N HIS A 35 -13.55 -13.67 -13.54
CA HIS A 35 -13.76 -15.00 -12.98
C HIS A 35 -12.75 -15.32 -11.87
N CYS A 36 -11.46 -15.04 -12.07
CA CYS A 36 -10.45 -15.24 -11.05
C CYS A 36 -10.74 -14.44 -9.76
N LEU A 37 -11.22 -13.21 -9.89
CA LEU A 37 -11.60 -12.37 -8.75
C LEU A 37 -12.85 -12.89 -8.03
N ILE A 38 -13.88 -13.30 -8.76
CA ILE A 38 -15.11 -13.88 -8.17
C ILE A 38 -14.78 -15.19 -7.46
N ASP A 39 -13.97 -16.04 -8.10
CA ASP A 39 -13.53 -17.33 -7.54
C ASP A 39 -12.60 -17.12 -6.33
N ALA A 40 -11.79 -16.04 -6.33
CA ALA A 40 -10.99 -15.58 -5.19
C ALA A 40 -11.84 -15.28 -3.95
N PHE A 41 -13.01 -14.65 -4.14
CA PHE A 41 -13.95 -14.36 -3.07
C PHE A 41 -14.80 -15.58 -2.65
N SER A 42 -14.91 -16.62 -3.49
CA SER A 42 -15.69 -17.84 -3.21
C SER A 42 -14.96 -18.89 -2.36
N GLY A 43 -13.72 -18.64 -1.95
CA GLY A 43 -13.01 -19.37 -0.89
C GLY A 43 -12.44 -20.75 -1.23
N ASN A 44 -13.06 -21.52 -2.13
CA ASN A 44 -12.62 -22.90 -2.45
C ASN A 44 -11.87 -23.05 -3.78
N ASP A 45 -12.20 -22.26 -4.80
CA ASP A 45 -11.62 -22.41 -6.15
C ASP A 45 -10.43 -21.47 -6.40
N ALA A 46 -10.35 -20.37 -5.65
CA ALA A 46 -9.24 -19.42 -5.61
C ALA A 46 -7.86 -20.07 -5.48
N VAL A 47 -7.77 -21.03 -4.55
CA VAL A 47 -6.51 -21.66 -4.15
C VAL A 47 -6.03 -22.60 -5.26
N ILE A 48 -6.95 -23.28 -5.94
CA ILE A 48 -6.68 -24.22 -7.03
C ILE A 48 -6.29 -23.47 -8.30
N LEU A 49 -7.02 -22.40 -8.66
CA LEU A 49 -6.71 -21.59 -9.85
C LEU A 49 -5.38 -20.84 -9.70
N ALA A 50 -5.09 -20.34 -8.49
CA ALA A 50 -3.80 -19.70 -8.21
C ALA A 50 -2.64 -20.70 -8.04
N ALA A 51 -2.89 -22.02 -8.01
CA ALA A 51 -1.84 -23.05 -7.99
C ALA A 51 -1.41 -23.50 -9.40
N THR A 52 -2.26 -23.29 -10.40
CA THR A 52 -1.99 -23.63 -11.81
C THR A 52 -1.56 -22.43 -12.67
N MET A 53 -1.61 -21.22 -12.10
CA MET A 53 -1.30 -19.98 -12.80
C MET A 53 0.19 -19.83 -13.08
N ASP A 54 0.52 -19.39 -14.29
CA ASP A 54 1.89 -19.09 -14.70
C ASP A 54 2.49 -17.93 -13.88
N LYS A 55 3.79 -18.02 -13.60
CA LYS A 55 4.51 -17.05 -12.75
C LYS A 55 4.58 -15.65 -13.35
N GLU A 56 4.63 -15.54 -14.68
CA GLU A 56 4.61 -14.23 -15.34
C GLU A 56 3.22 -13.60 -15.29
N THR A 57 2.18 -14.43 -15.48
CA THR A 57 0.79 -13.99 -15.33
C THR A 57 0.52 -13.48 -13.92
N ALA A 58 0.97 -14.21 -12.89
CA ALA A 58 0.85 -13.79 -11.49
C ALA A 58 1.52 -12.43 -11.23
N ARG A 59 2.67 -12.18 -11.87
CA ARG A 59 3.39 -10.91 -11.76
C ARG A 59 2.61 -9.76 -12.37
N THR A 60 2.13 -9.93 -13.60
CA THR A 60 1.34 -8.90 -14.29
C THR A 60 0.09 -8.54 -13.50
N ILE A 61 -0.61 -9.54 -12.93
CA ILE A 61 -1.77 -9.30 -12.08
C ILE A 61 -1.38 -8.49 -10.83
N ALA A 62 -0.30 -8.87 -10.14
CA ALA A 62 0.17 -8.13 -8.98
C ALA A 62 0.51 -6.67 -9.33
N ASP A 63 1.30 -6.44 -10.37
CA ASP A 63 1.67 -5.08 -10.81
C ASP A 63 0.42 -4.27 -11.22
N SER A 64 -0.56 -4.89 -11.89
CA SER A 64 -1.82 -4.23 -12.27
C SER A 64 -2.65 -3.77 -11.06
N LEU A 65 -2.67 -4.57 -10.00
CA LEU A 65 -3.39 -4.28 -8.76
C LEU A 65 -2.71 -3.15 -7.98
N THR A 66 -1.37 -3.16 -7.91
CA THR A 66 -0.59 -2.07 -7.33
C THR A 66 -0.87 -0.74 -8.05
N TRP A 67 -0.91 -0.74 -9.40
CA TRP A 67 -1.29 0.45 -10.17
C TRP A 67 -2.74 0.87 -9.94
N ALA A 68 -3.67 -0.08 -9.92
CA ALA A 68 -5.08 0.21 -9.65
C ALA A 68 -5.27 0.93 -8.31
N ARG A 69 -4.46 0.58 -7.30
CA ARG A 69 -4.44 1.26 -6.00
C ARG A 69 -4.01 2.72 -6.12
N VAL A 70 -2.91 3.00 -6.82
CA VAL A 70 -2.43 4.37 -7.06
C VAL A 70 -3.49 5.20 -7.78
N TRP A 71 -4.10 4.63 -8.82
CA TRP A 71 -5.18 5.30 -9.56
C TRP A 71 -6.44 5.51 -8.73
N SER A 72 -6.76 4.59 -7.80
CA SER A 72 -7.91 4.72 -6.90
C SER A 72 -7.82 5.92 -5.95
N ALA A 73 -6.61 6.44 -5.72
CA ALA A 73 -6.43 7.61 -4.87
C ALA A 73 -7.15 8.86 -5.43
N LEU A 74 -7.24 9.01 -6.76
CA LEU A 74 -7.91 10.13 -7.40
C LEU A 74 -9.43 10.17 -7.10
N PRO A 75 -10.23 9.13 -7.41
CA PRO A 75 -11.66 9.14 -7.10
C PRO A 75 -11.90 9.22 -5.59
N ILE A 76 -11.09 8.58 -4.75
CA ILE A 76 -11.23 8.70 -3.29
C ILE A 76 -11.04 10.16 -2.85
N THR A 77 -10.04 10.85 -3.40
CA THR A 77 -9.79 12.27 -3.10
C THR A 77 -10.94 13.17 -3.53
N VAL A 78 -11.49 12.95 -4.73
CA VAL A 78 -12.66 13.70 -5.20
C VAL A 78 -13.86 13.45 -4.28
N LEU A 79 -14.12 12.20 -3.90
CA LEU A 79 -15.21 11.87 -2.97
C LEU A 79 -15.00 12.50 -1.59
N ALA A 80 -13.76 12.52 -1.10
CA ALA A 80 -13.40 13.17 0.16
C ALA A 80 -13.61 14.68 0.09
N TRP A 81 -13.31 15.31 -1.04
CA TRP A 81 -13.52 16.74 -1.27
C TRP A 81 -15.00 17.14 -1.20
N TYR A 82 -15.90 16.26 -1.64
CA TYR A 82 -17.35 16.45 -1.51
C TYR A 82 -17.92 15.91 -0.19
N GLU A 83 -17.08 15.57 0.78
CA GLU A 83 -17.48 15.03 2.09
C GLU A 83 -18.38 13.79 2.01
N LEU A 84 -18.22 13.00 0.94
CA LEU A 84 -19.00 11.79 0.69
C LEU A 84 -18.44 10.60 1.50
N THR A 85 -18.49 10.72 2.83
CA THR A 85 -17.80 9.84 3.79
C THR A 85 -18.03 8.35 3.56
N TRP A 86 -19.26 7.92 3.30
CA TRP A 86 -19.57 6.50 3.07
C TRP A 86 -19.00 5.97 1.76
N TRP A 87 -18.87 6.83 0.75
CA TRP A 87 -18.24 6.47 -0.52
C TRP A 87 -16.72 6.37 -0.35
N VAL A 88 -16.11 7.33 0.36
CA VAL A 88 -14.70 7.25 0.73
C VAL A 88 -14.42 5.95 1.49
N PHE A 89 -15.24 5.64 2.51
CA PHE A 89 -15.13 4.39 3.27
C PHE A 89 -15.16 3.16 2.34
N GLY A 90 -16.17 3.04 1.47
CA GLY A 90 -16.29 1.88 0.58
C GLY A 90 -15.14 1.73 -0.40
N PHE A 91 -14.71 2.83 -1.02
CA PHE A 91 -13.60 2.82 -1.98
C PHE A 91 -12.26 2.57 -1.31
N TYR A 92 -12.06 3.16 -0.13
CA TYR A 92 -10.86 2.96 0.65
C TYR A 92 -10.69 1.49 1.06
N ILE A 93 -11.77 0.85 1.54
CA ILE A 93 -11.74 -0.59 1.86
C ILE A 93 -11.47 -1.41 0.60
N ALA A 94 -12.10 -1.07 -0.54
CA ALA A 94 -11.82 -1.76 -1.80
C ALA A 94 -10.35 -1.63 -2.22
N ALA A 95 -9.76 -0.44 -2.10
CA ALA A 95 -8.33 -0.21 -2.40
C ALA A 95 -7.41 -0.97 -1.43
N ALA A 96 -7.71 -0.96 -0.13
CA ALA A 96 -6.95 -1.74 0.85
C ALA A 96 -7.04 -3.25 0.62
N LEU A 97 -8.17 -3.75 0.10
CA LEU A 97 -8.28 -5.17 -0.29
C LEU A 97 -7.41 -5.49 -1.51
N THR A 98 -7.21 -4.55 -2.44
CA THR A 98 -6.32 -4.80 -3.60
C THR A 98 -4.85 -5.04 -3.17
N ASP A 99 -4.41 -4.42 -2.07
CA ASP A 99 -3.09 -4.68 -1.43
C ASP A 99 -2.97 -6.08 -0.83
N LEU A 100 -4.04 -6.56 -0.22
CA LEU A 100 -4.03 -7.93 0.27
C LEU A 100 -3.93 -8.92 -0.89
N LEU A 101 -4.62 -8.64 -2.00
CA LEU A 101 -4.64 -9.48 -3.19
C LEU A 101 -3.30 -9.47 -3.93
N ASP A 102 -2.69 -8.31 -4.18
CA ASP A 102 -1.41 -8.26 -4.88
C ASP A 102 -0.28 -8.91 -4.08
N GLY A 103 -0.26 -8.77 -2.75
CA GLY A 103 0.66 -9.50 -1.88
C GLY A 103 0.48 -11.02 -1.95
N MET A 104 -0.74 -11.52 -2.16
CA MET A 104 -0.98 -12.96 -2.40
C MET A 104 -0.42 -13.43 -3.74
N PHE A 105 -0.61 -12.64 -4.80
CA PHE A 105 -0.11 -12.96 -6.13
C PHE A 105 1.42 -12.81 -6.24
N ALA A 106 1.99 -11.76 -5.62
CA ALA A 106 3.42 -11.48 -5.60
C ALA A 106 4.23 -12.61 -4.95
N ARG A 107 3.70 -13.26 -3.90
CA ARG A 107 4.33 -14.44 -3.27
C ARG A 107 4.43 -15.65 -4.20
N ARG A 108 3.65 -15.68 -5.28
CA ARG A 108 3.62 -16.75 -6.28
C ARG A 108 4.23 -16.35 -7.62
N ALA A 109 4.53 -15.06 -7.79
CA ALA A 109 5.03 -14.48 -9.02
C ALA A 109 6.51 -14.77 -9.27
N ALA A 110 6.93 -14.59 -10.52
CA ALA A 110 8.34 -14.51 -10.88
C ALA A 110 9.03 -13.31 -10.18
N PRO A 111 10.35 -13.36 -9.94
CA PRO A 111 11.09 -12.22 -9.41
C PRO A 111 10.88 -10.96 -10.29
N PRO A 112 10.96 -9.76 -9.71
CA PRO A 112 10.71 -8.51 -10.44
C PRO A 112 11.61 -8.40 -11.68
N ARG A 113 11.07 -7.92 -12.80
CA ARG A 113 11.85 -7.60 -14.01
C ARG A 113 12.68 -6.33 -13.85
N THR A 114 12.30 -5.47 -12.90
CA THR A 114 12.95 -4.20 -12.59
C THR A 114 13.22 -4.12 -11.09
N ASP A 115 14.41 -3.61 -10.72
CA ASP A 115 14.78 -3.37 -9.32
C ASP A 115 13.99 -2.24 -8.65
N THR A 116 13.06 -1.61 -9.38
CA THR A 116 12.18 -0.58 -8.84
C THR A 116 11.13 -1.22 -7.94
N ASP A 117 11.18 -0.88 -6.64
CA ASP A 117 10.21 -1.31 -5.62
C ASP A 117 8.87 -0.59 -5.80
N LEU A 118 8.10 -1.04 -6.81
CA LEU A 118 6.80 -0.48 -7.18
C LEU A 118 5.80 -0.55 -6.01
N ASP A 119 5.79 -1.71 -5.33
CA ASP A 119 4.89 -2.00 -4.20
C ASP A 119 5.17 -1.06 -3.03
N GLY A 120 6.44 -0.95 -2.62
CA GLY A 120 6.85 -0.03 -1.57
C GLY A 120 6.54 1.44 -1.88
N ASN A 121 6.68 1.87 -3.13
CA ASN A 121 6.31 3.23 -3.54
C ASN A 121 4.79 3.45 -3.51
N ALA A 122 4.00 2.47 -3.96
CA ALA A 122 2.54 2.54 -3.91
C ALA A 122 2.02 2.61 -2.47
N ASP A 123 2.62 1.85 -1.54
CA ASP A 123 2.32 1.93 -0.11
C ASP A 123 2.59 3.31 0.48
N VAL A 124 3.73 3.92 0.14
CA VAL A 124 4.07 5.27 0.60
C VAL A 124 3.09 6.29 0.06
N VAL A 125 2.77 6.24 -1.23
CA VAL A 125 1.77 7.13 -1.84
C VAL A 125 0.41 6.94 -1.18
N PHE A 126 -0.05 5.69 -1.01
CA PHE A 126 -1.33 5.41 -0.38
C PHE A 126 -1.35 5.89 1.08
N ALA A 127 -0.28 5.69 1.84
CA ALA A 127 -0.18 6.19 3.21
C ALA A 127 -0.24 7.73 3.29
N ILE A 128 0.46 8.44 2.40
CA ILE A 128 0.38 9.91 2.30
C ILE A 128 -1.05 10.33 1.99
N MET A 129 -1.71 9.67 1.04
CA MET A 129 -3.09 9.99 0.66
C MET A 129 -4.08 9.71 1.79
N THR A 130 -3.91 8.62 2.56
CA THR A 130 -4.70 8.34 3.77
C THR A 130 -4.62 9.50 4.76
N LEU A 131 -3.43 10.08 4.94
CA LEU A 131 -3.26 11.24 5.81
C LEU A 131 -3.97 12.49 5.28
N VAL A 132 -3.92 12.73 3.97
CA VAL A 132 -4.66 13.82 3.33
C VAL A 132 -6.17 13.63 3.53
N TRP A 133 -6.67 12.42 3.34
CA TRP A 133 -8.09 12.11 3.53
C TRP A 133 -8.52 12.26 4.99
N LEU A 134 -7.67 11.88 5.95
CA LEU A 134 -7.92 12.13 7.38
C LEU A 134 -8.01 13.61 7.68
N TRP A 135 -7.11 14.42 7.14
CA TRP A 135 -7.16 15.87 7.29
C TRP A 135 -8.45 16.47 6.69
N MET A 136 -8.87 15.99 5.52
CA MET A 136 -10.07 16.48 4.85
C MET A 136 -11.37 16.07 5.56
N LEU A 137 -11.45 14.83 6.07
CA LEU A 137 -12.69 14.24 6.59
C LEU A 137 -12.85 14.34 8.10
N VAL A 138 -11.76 14.53 8.84
CA VAL A 138 -11.76 14.64 10.30
C VAL A 138 -11.31 16.06 10.69
N PRO A 139 -12.25 16.98 10.98
CA PRO A 139 -11.90 18.37 11.26
C PRO A 139 -11.04 18.47 12.52
N GLY A 140 -9.97 19.27 12.45
CA GLY A 140 -9.02 19.46 13.55
C GLY A 140 -8.04 18.29 13.77
N PHE A 141 -8.02 17.28 12.90
CA PHE A 141 -7.15 16.11 13.06
C PHE A 141 -5.65 16.47 13.16
N LEU A 142 -5.17 17.37 12.29
CA LEU A 142 -3.77 17.82 12.26
C LEU A 142 -3.34 18.45 13.59
N GLU A 143 -4.13 19.42 14.06
CA GLU A 143 -3.83 20.21 15.25
C GLU A 143 -3.86 19.34 16.51
N LYS A 144 -4.82 18.42 16.58
CA LYS A 144 -5.05 17.59 17.75
C LYS A 144 -4.03 16.46 17.88
N TYR A 145 -3.71 15.78 16.78
CA TYR A 145 -2.98 14.52 16.85
C TYR A 145 -1.54 14.60 16.36
N TRP A 146 -1.24 15.49 15.42
CA TRP A 146 -0.10 15.24 14.54
C TRP A 146 1.14 16.06 14.88
N LEU A 147 0.96 17.27 15.41
CA LEU A 147 2.05 18.18 15.78
C LEU A 147 3.22 17.52 16.56
N PRO A 148 3.00 16.61 17.54
CA PRO A 148 4.12 15.99 18.24
C PRO A 148 4.84 14.88 17.44
N TYR A 149 4.16 14.19 16.52
CA TYR A 149 4.73 13.02 15.82
C TYR A 149 5.31 13.38 14.45
N LEU A 150 4.73 14.35 13.73
CA LEU A 150 5.12 14.69 12.36
C LEU A 150 6.61 15.03 12.24
N PRO A 151 7.20 15.90 13.09
CA PRO A 151 8.61 16.25 12.95
C PRO A 151 9.52 15.04 13.12
N ILE A 152 9.22 14.17 14.10
CA ILE A 152 9.98 12.96 14.38
C ILE A 152 9.89 11.99 13.20
N LEU A 153 8.68 11.73 12.70
CA LEU A 153 8.46 10.84 11.56
C LEU A 153 9.12 11.37 10.28
N VAL A 154 9.08 12.67 10.03
CA VAL A 154 9.76 13.30 8.88
C VAL A 154 11.28 13.14 9.01
N ILE A 155 11.86 13.41 10.17
CA ILE A 155 13.31 13.24 10.40
C ILE A 155 13.72 11.79 10.16
N ILE A 156 12.99 10.83 10.73
CA ILE A 156 13.28 9.39 10.54
C ILE A 156 13.13 9.01 9.07
N GLN A 157 12.08 9.47 8.39
CA GLN A 157 11.84 9.15 6.99
C GLN A 157 12.91 9.74 6.08
N VAL A 158 13.35 10.98 6.31
CA VAL A 158 14.47 11.60 5.58
C VAL A 158 15.75 10.80 5.78
N TYR A 159 16.07 10.44 7.03
CA TYR A 159 17.23 9.59 7.35
C TYR A 159 17.19 8.25 6.58
N LEU A 160 16.05 7.55 6.64
CA LEU A 160 15.86 6.27 5.95
C LEU A 160 15.85 6.41 4.42
N SER A 161 15.44 7.56 3.87
CA SER A 161 15.43 7.79 2.42
C SER A 161 16.84 8.07 1.88
N ILE A 162 17.72 8.66 2.70
CA ILE A 162 19.13 8.90 2.35
C ILE A 162 19.98 7.62 2.48
N ALA A 163 19.60 6.72 3.40
CA ALA A 163 20.39 5.53 3.71
C ALA A 163 20.73 4.62 2.50
N PRO A 164 19.83 4.33 1.53
CA PRO A 164 20.16 3.55 0.35
C PRO A 164 21.22 4.22 -0.56
N PHE A 165 21.25 5.56 -0.60
CA PHE A 165 22.28 6.29 -1.36
C PHE A 165 23.64 6.24 -0.65
N ARG A 166 23.64 6.21 0.68
CA ARG A 166 24.87 6.08 1.48
C ARG A 166 25.39 4.64 1.53
N PHE A 167 24.49 3.66 1.51
CA PHE A 167 24.82 2.24 1.62
C PHE A 167 24.10 1.43 0.52
N PRO A 168 24.58 1.46 -0.73
CA PRO A 168 23.91 0.79 -1.85
C PRO A 168 23.81 -0.75 -1.68
N GLY A 169 24.60 -1.34 -0.79
CA GLY A 169 24.54 -2.76 -0.45
C GLY A 169 23.58 -3.12 0.70
N ILE A 170 22.95 -2.14 1.37
CA ILE A 170 22.10 -2.42 2.52
C ILE A 170 20.79 -3.06 2.08
N LYS A 171 20.59 -4.33 2.47
CA LYS A 171 19.31 -5.00 2.30
C LYS A 171 18.43 -4.65 3.49
N VAL A 172 17.49 -3.73 3.28
CA VAL A 172 16.56 -3.27 4.32
C VAL A 172 15.64 -4.43 4.72
N PRO A 173 15.69 -4.92 5.98
CA PRO A 173 14.88 -6.04 6.41
C PRO A 173 13.41 -5.64 6.53
N HIS A 174 12.53 -6.52 6.06
CA HIS A 174 11.09 -6.38 6.24
C HIS A 174 10.70 -6.87 7.65
N PHE A 175 10.62 -5.95 8.62
CA PHE A 175 10.17 -6.28 9.97
C PHE A 175 8.67 -6.59 9.99
N GLN A 176 8.28 -7.71 10.64
CA GLN A 176 6.87 -8.08 10.82
C GLN A 176 6.10 -7.00 11.58
N PHE A 177 6.76 -6.34 12.54
CA PHE A 177 6.18 -5.24 13.30
C PHE A 177 5.76 -4.08 12.40
N GLY A 178 6.57 -3.73 11.39
CA GLY A 178 6.23 -2.68 10.42
C GLY A 178 5.00 -3.02 9.59
N ARG A 179 4.82 -4.29 9.21
CA ARG A 179 3.62 -4.75 8.48
C ARG A 179 2.36 -4.64 9.33
N VAL A 180 2.42 -5.09 10.58
CA VAL A 180 1.28 -4.97 11.51
C VAL A 180 0.91 -3.50 11.72
N MET A 181 1.91 -2.63 11.86
CA MET A 181 1.66 -1.21 12.04
C MET A 181 1.11 -0.52 10.77
N MET A 182 1.53 -0.96 9.58
CA MET A 182 0.93 -0.50 8.33
C MET A 182 -0.55 -0.89 8.23
N VAL A 183 -0.90 -2.13 8.58
CA VAL A 183 -2.30 -2.57 8.61
C VAL A 183 -3.10 -1.76 9.62
N ALA A 184 -2.57 -1.55 10.83
CA ALA A 184 -3.22 -0.73 11.85
C ALA A 184 -3.43 0.71 11.37
N PHE A 185 -2.43 1.29 10.70
CA PHE A 185 -2.51 2.61 10.09
C PHE A 185 -3.55 2.66 8.97
N CYS A 186 -3.61 1.65 8.10
CA CYS A 186 -4.64 1.55 7.07
C CYS A 186 -6.05 1.44 7.68
N CYS A 187 -6.21 0.77 8.82
CA CYS A 187 -7.47 0.70 9.54
C CYS A 187 -7.86 2.02 10.23
N MET A 188 -6.96 3.01 10.31
CA MET A 188 -7.22 4.26 11.01
C MET A 188 -8.39 5.04 10.40
N LEU A 189 -8.34 5.30 9.09
CA LEU A 189 -9.40 6.02 8.39
C LEU A 189 -10.78 5.35 8.57
N PRO A 190 -10.99 4.05 8.23
CA PRO A 190 -12.31 3.44 8.35
C PRO A 190 -12.81 3.41 9.80
N LEU A 191 -11.94 3.22 10.80
CA LEU A 191 -12.35 3.24 12.19
C LEU A 191 -12.77 4.64 12.65
N LEU A 192 -12.05 5.68 12.25
CA LEU A 192 -12.43 7.06 12.57
C LEU A 192 -13.71 7.48 11.85
N LEU A 193 -13.95 7.01 10.62
CA LEU A 193 -15.20 7.28 9.92
C LEU A 193 -16.41 6.57 10.57
N LEU A 194 -16.22 5.38 11.15
CA LEU A 194 -17.29 4.61 11.79
C LEU A 194 -17.57 5.02 13.23
N PHE A 195 -16.52 5.22 14.02
CA PHE A 195 -16.61 5.43 15.47
C PHE A 195 -16.38 6.89 15.87
N GLY A 196 -16.07 7.75 14.90
CA GLY A 196 -15.72 9.14 15.14
C GLY A 196 -14.33 9.27 15.76
N ASP A 197 -14.18 10.30 16.59
CA ASP A 197 -12.89 10.69 17.13
C ASP A 197 -12.45 9.78 18.29
N LEU A 198 -11.38 9.01 18.08
CA LEU A 198 -10.81 8.07 19.06
C LEU A 198 -9.35 8.42 19.41
N PRO A 199 -9.11 9.37 20.34
CA PRO A 199 -7.78 9.90 20.61
C PRO A 199 -6.73 8.83 20.97
N TRP A 200 -7.08 7.93 21.89
CA TRP A 200 -6.17 6.89 22.38
C TRP A 200 -5.71 5.96 21.25
N PHE A 201 -6.60 5.70 20.29
CA PHE A 201 -6.32 4.81 19.15
C PHE A 201 -5.38 5.49 18.15
N VAL A 202 -5.66 6.76 17.82
CA VAL A 202 -4.80 7.56 16.92
C VAL A 202 -3.40 7.73 17.52
N HIS A 203 -3.31 8.13 18.79
CA HIS A 203 -2.01 8.22 19.48
C HIS A 203 -1.30 6.87 19.56
N GLY A 204 -2.03 5.78 19.82
CA GLY A 204 -1.49 4.42 19.84
C GLY A 204 -0.84 4.04 18.51
N ILE A 205 -1.53 4.28 17.38
CA ILE A 205 -1.00 4.02 16.04
C ILE A 205 0.25 4.87 15.79
N PHE A 206 0.22 6.17 16.08
CA PHE A 206 1.37 7.04 15.82
C PHE A 206 2.58 6.68 16.70
N ILE A 207 2.39 6.37 17.98
CA ILE A 207 3.46 5.94 18.88
C ILE A 207 4.09 4.64 18.36
N LEU A 208 3.27 3.62 18.12
CA LEU A 208 3.76 2.31 17.67
C LEU A 208 4.37 2.36 16.26
N GLY A 209 3.80 3.17 15.36
CA GLY A 209 4.35 3.42 14.02
C GLY A 209 5.71 4.12 14.09
N THR A 210 5.85 5.10 14.99
CA THR A 210 7.14 5.77 15.24
C THR A 210 8.17 4.79 15.79
N LEU A 211 7.80 3.96 16.77
CA LEU A 211 8.67 2.91 17.31
C LEU A 211 9.10 1.91 16.22
N SER A 212 8.20 1.54 15.31
CA SER A 212 8.54 0.66 14.19
C SER A 212 9.57 1.28 13.25
N LYS A 213 9.46 2.57 12.96
CA LYS A 213 10.42 3.30 12.12
C LYS A 213 11.75 3.52 12.84
N LEU A 214 11.73 3.76 14.15
CA LEU A 214 12.93 3.83 14.98
C LEU A 214 13.69 2.50 15.03
N GLN A 215 12.99 1.37 15.13
CA GLN A 215 13.61 0.05 15.03
C GLN A 215 14.36 -0.13 13.70
N LEU A 216 13.75 0.32 12.60
CA LEU A 216 14.38 0.28 11.28
C LEU A 216 15.58 1.22 11.19
N ALA A 217 15.45 2.45 11.69
CA ALA A 217 16.55 3.42 11.73
C ALA A 217 17.73 2.92 12.58
N HIS A 218 17.45 2.29 13.72
CA HIS A 218 18.47 1.68 14.57
C HIS A 218 19.20 0.52 13.87
N PHE A 219 18.48 -0.29 13.08
CA PHE A 219 19.12 -1.32 12.26
C PHE A 219 20.09 -0.72 11.24
N VAL A 220 19.66 0.31 10.50
CA VAL A 220 20.48 1.01 9.51
C VAL A 220 21.69 1.69 10.16
N PHE A 221 21.50 2.28 11.33
CA PHE A 221 22.57 2.93 12.10
C PHE A 221 23.66 1.93 12.53
N ASN A 222 23.27 0.75 13.02
CA ASN A 222 24.24 -0.27 13.41
C ASN A 222 24.94 -0.92 12.20
N TYR A 223 24.28 -0.95 11.03
CA TYR A 223 24.92 -1.39 9.80
C TYR A 223 26.10 -0.48 9.44
N ASP A 224 25.94 0.85 9.49
CA ASP A 224 27.02 1.84 9.27
C ASP A 224 28.23 1.60 10.19
N ALA A 225 27.98 1.30 11.47
CA ALA A 225 29.04 1.04 12.44
C ALA A 225 29.85 -0.25 12.19
N THR A 226 29.29 -1.19 11.41
CA THR A 226 29.90 -2.50 11.16
C THR A 226 30.35 -2.71 9.71
N ALA A 227 30.05 -1.76 8.82
CA ALA A 227 30.48 -1.84 7.43
C ALA A 227 32.02 -1.85 7.38
N PRO A 228 32.65 -2.85 6.72
CA PRO A 228 34.09 -2.87 6.58
C PRO A 228 34.53 -1.58 5.87
N ALA A 229 35.60 -0.96 6.36
CA ALA A 229 36.23 0.21 5.76
C ALA A 229 36.90 -0.18 4.42
N GLU A 230 36.10 -0.59 3.45
CA GLU A 230 36.55 -1.09 2.16
C GLU A 230 36.73 0.04 1.13
N HIS A 231 36.57 1.30 1.56
CA HIS A 231 36.57 2.48 0.67
C HIS A 231 37.80 3.39 0.76
N ASP A 232 38.82 3.06 1.56
CA ASP A 232 40.05 3.88 1.67
C ASP A 232 41.18 3.47 0.71
N SER A 233 40.91 2.61 -0.29
CA SER A 233 41.91 2.18 -1.27
C SER A 233 41.45 2.33 -2.72
N ALA A 234 41.13 3.56 -3.14
CA ALA A 234 41.06 3.96 -4.54
C ALA A 234 41.64 5.38 -4.73
#